data_AF-A0A7S0ZQ00-F1
#
_entry.id   AF-A0A7S0ZQ00-F1
#
_cell.length_a   1.000
_cell.length_b   1.000
_cell.length_c   1.000
_cell.angle_alpha   90.00
_cell.angle_beta   90.00
_cell.angle_gamma   90.00
#
_symmetry.space_group_name_H-M   'P 1'
#
loop_
_entity.id
_entity.type
_entity.pdbx_description
1 polymer ?
#
loop_
_entity_poly.entity_id
_entity_poly.type
_entity_poly.pdbx_seq_one_letter_code
_entity_poly.pdbx_strand_id
1 'polypeptide(L)'
;GVVFLTFVTEYLSSGYPKQDTAEYLQLMFGSLSQTLLTLFMCITGGINWVTVVDAFLEIHLACGLFFVFFIAAMMLAALNIIAGIFVNDAIEMAQMDRDIVLQAEALRNRATINE
;
A
#
# COMPACT_ATOMS: atom_id res chain seq x y z
N GLY A 1 -7.13 10.37 -4.80
CA GLY A 1 -8.31 10.39 -5.67
C GLY A 1 -8.51 11.76 -6.28
N VAL A 2 -9.20 12.66 -5.57
CA VAL A 2 -9.56 14.01 -6.08
C VAL A 2 -8.36 14.80 -6.61
N VAL A 3 -7.24 14.85 -5.89
CA VAL A 3 -6.03 15.58 -6.33
C VAL A 3 -5.53 15.12 -7.72
N PHE A 4 -5.50 13.81 -7.97
CA PHE A 4 -5.12 13.26 -9.28
C PHE A 4 -6.11 13.64 -10.37
N LEU A 5 -7.41 13.56 -10.07
CA LEU A 5 -8.47 13.99 -10.98
C LEU A 5 -8.34 15.48 -11.31
N THR A 6 -7.98 16.32 -10.32
CA THR A 6 -7.75 17.76 -10.52
C THR A 6 -6.56 18.00 -11.46
N PHE A 7 -5.41 17.34 -11.24
CA PHE A 7 -4.26 17.47 -12.14
C PHE A 7 -4.57 17.06 -13.57
N VAL A 8 -5.31 15.96 -13.75
CA VAL A 8 -5.73 15.51 -15.09
C VAL A 8 -6.70 16.51 -15.72
N THR A 9 -7.69 17.00 -14.97
CA THR A 9 -8.66 17.98 -15.47
C THR A 9 -7.99 19.27 -15.92
N GLU A 10 -7.03 19.76 -15.14
CA GLU A 10 -6.26 20.96 -15.45
C GLU A 10 -5.38 20.76 -16.69
N TYR A 11 -4.71 19.60 -16.80
CA TYR A 11 -3.92 19.26 -17.98
C TYR A 11 -4.76 19.20 -19.25
N LEU A 12 -5.91 18.52 -19.22
CA LEU A 12 -6.82 18.40 -20.37
C LEU A 12 -7.42 19.76 -20.77
N SER A 13 -7.58 20.68 -19.81
CA SER A 13 -8.10 22.02 -20.05
C SER A 13 -7.04 23.03 -20.53
N SER A 14 -5.76 22.68 -20.52
CA SER A 14 -4.63 23.58 -20.82
C SER A 14 -4.51 23.99 -22.30
N GLY A 15 -5.25 23.35 -23.21
CA GLY A 15 -5.32 23.70 -24.63
C GLY A 15 -4.25 23.08 -25.54
N TYR A 16 -3.17 22.50 -24.97
CA TYR A 16 -2.10 21.82 -25.73
C TYR A 16 -1.68 20.47 -25.14
N PRO A 17 -2.59 19.58 -24.72
CA PRO A 17 -2.19 18.27 -24.20
C PRO A 17 -1.67 17.39 -25.34
N LYS A 18 -0.65 16.58 -25.05
CA LYS A 18 -0.17 15.55 -25.98
C LYS A 18 -1.29 14.52 -26.16
N GLN A 19 -1.70 14.30 -27.41
CA GLN A 19 -2.93 13.57 -27.72
C GLN A 19 -2.99 12.17 -27.07
N ASP A 20 -1.93 11.37 -27.21
CA ASP A 20 -1.86 10.02 -26.63
C ASP A 20 -2.00 10.04 -25.10
N THR A 21 -1.32 10.98 -24.44
CA THR A 21 -1.38 11.16 -22.98
C THR A 21 -2.77 11.62 -22.55
N ALA A 22 -3.39 12.52 -23.30
CA ALA A 22 -4.72 13.03 -23.03
C ALA A 22 -5.77 11.93 -23.09
N GLU A 23 -5.75 11.13 -24.16
CA GLU A 23 -6.68 10.00 -24.36
C GLU A 23 -6.52 8.95 -23.26
N TYR A 24 -5.28 8.60 -22.89
CA TYR A 24 -5.00 7.67 -21.80
C TYR A 24 -5.49 8.18 -20.44
N LEU A 25 -5.18 9.43 -20.11
CA LEU A 25 -5.61 10.04 -18.84
C LEU A 25 -7.13 10.19 -18.79
N GLN A 26 -7.79 10.51 -19.90
CA GLN A 26 -9.25 10.58 -19.95
C GLN A 26 -9.90 9.21 -19.74
N LEU A 27 -9.30 8.13 -20.28
CA LEU A 27 -9.80 6.77 -20.08
C LEU A 27 -9.65 6.31 -18.62
N MET A 28 -8.51 6.62 -17.99
CA MET A 28 -8.16 6.14 -16.64
C MET A 28 -8.66 7.05 -15.51
N PHE A 29 -8.82 8.35 -15.76
CA PHE A 29 -9.13 9.39 -14.78
C PHE A 29 -10.29 10.30 -15.20
N GLY A 30 -11.12 9.90 -16.19
CA GLY A 30 -12.24 10.72 -16.68
C GLY A 30 -13.37 11.00 -15.68
N SER A 31 -13.42 10.23 -14.59
CA SER A 31 -14.35 10.44 -13.48
C SER A 31 -13.71 10.06 -12.15
N LEU A 32 -14.33 10.47 -11.04
CA LEU A 32 -13.85 10.14 -9.70
C LEU A 32 -13.86 8.62 -9.46
N SER A 33 -14.90 7.91 -9.90
CA SER A 33 -14.99 6.45 -9.75
C SER A 33 -13.91 5.73 -10.55
N GLN A 34 -13.68 6.13 -11.81
CA GLN A 34 -12.58 5.61 -12.61
C GLN A 34 -11.23 5.90 -11.97
N THR A 35 -11.02 7.11 -11.47
CA THR A 35 -9.80 7.47 -10.75
C THR A 35 -9.56 6.55 -9.56
N LEU A 36 -10.56 6.33 -8.72
CA LEU A 36 -10.42 5.45 -7.55
C LEU A 36 -10.13 4.00 -7.97
N LEU A 37 -10.80 3.50 -9.01
CA LEU A 37 -10.54 2.17 -9.56
C LEU A 37 -9.11 2.05 -10.11
N THR A 38 -8.64 3.02 -10.89
CA THR A 38 -7.28 3.06 -11.43
C THR A 38 -6.23 3.05 -10.33
N LEU A 39 -6.41 3.87 -9.29
CA LEU A 39 -5.49 3.88 -8.14
C LEU A 39 -5.49 2.55 -7.41
N PHE A 40 -6.65 1.92 -7.22
CA PHE A 40 -6.76 0.60 -6.63
C PHE A 40 -6.05 -0.47 -7.49
N MET A 41 -6.23 -0.45 -8.80
CA MET A 41 -5.54 -1.36 -9.74
C MET A 41 -4.02 -1.17 -9.70
N CYS A 42 -3.52 0.06 -9.55
CA CYS A 42 -2.08 0.31 -9.42
C CYS A 42 -1.47 -0.32 -8.16
N ILE A 43 -2.20 -0.28 -7.04
CA ILE A 43 -1.73 -0.84 -5.76
C ILE A 43 -1.81 -2.37 -5.77
N THR A 44 -2.90 -2.91 -6.32
CA THR A 44 -3.16 -4.36 -6.32
C THR A 44 -2.48 -5.10 -7.47
N GLY A 45 -1.83 -4.39 -8.41
CA GLY A 45 -1.16 -4.97 -9.56
C GLY A 45 -2.09 -5.29 -10.74
N GLY A 46 -3.31 -4.75 -10.76
CA GLY A 46 -4.24 -4.87 -11.88
C GLY A 46 -3.79 -4.15 -13.15
N ILE A 47 -2.99 -3.08 -13.01
CA ILE A 47 -2.29 -2.40 -14.12
C ILE A 47 -0.87 -2.05 -13.72
N ASN A 48 0.01 -1.88 -14.72
CA ASN A 48 1.37 -1.43 -14.48
C ASN A 48 1.36 0.06 -14.09
N TRP A 49 1.69 0.37 -12.84
CA TRP A 49 1.74 1.75 -12.34
C TRP A 49 2.77 2.64 -13.07
N VAL A 50 3.76 2.05 -13.75
CA VAL A 50 4.74 2.79 -14.57
C VAL A 50 4.05 3.49 -15.74
N THR A 51 3.07 2.87 -16.40
CA THR A 51 2.37 3.55 -17.50
C THR A 51 1.59 4.77 -17.02
N VAL A 52 1.10 4.71 -15.77
CA VAL A 52 0.39 5.81 -15.13
C VAL A 52 1.35 6.92 -14.70
N VAL A 53 2.51 6.58 -14.12
CA VAL A 53 3.49 7.59 -13.70
C VAL A 53 4.09 8.33 -14.90
N ASP A 54 4.35 7.63 -16.00
CA ASP A 54 4.87 8.25 -17.24
C ASP A 54 3.87 9.28 -17.78
N ALA A 55 2.57 8.96 -17.78
CA ALA A 55 1.53 9.91 -18.16
C ALA A 55 1.47 11.13 -17.22
N PHE A 56 1.67 10.95 -15.91
CA PHE A 56 1.74 12.08 -14.97
C PHE A 56 3.02 12.92 -15.09
N LEU A 57 4.15 12.31 -15.48
CA LEU A 57 5.41 13.03 -15.73
C LEU A 57 5.31 13.92 -16.97
N GLU A 58 4.53 13.53 -17.97
CA GLU A 58 4.19 14.34 -19.15
C GLU A 58 3.30 15.55 -18.81
N ILE A 59 2.55 15.51 -17.70
CA ILE A 59 1.85 16.69 -17.17
C ILE A 59 2.87 17.61 -16.50
N HIS A 60 3.55 17.10 -15.48
CA HIS A 60 4.56 17.83 -14.71
C HIS A 60 5.34 16.87 -13.82
N LEU A 61 6.64 17.14 -13.61
CA LEU A 61 7.51 16.33 -12.76
C LEU A 61 6.93 16.13 -11.34
N ALA A 62 6.38 17.20 -10.75
CA ALA A 62 5.78 17.14 -9.41
C ALA A 62 4.56 16.20 -9.34
N CYS A 63 3.76 16.11 -10.41
CA CYS A 63 2.62 15.19 -10.46
C CYS A 63 3.09 13.74 -10.46
N GLY A 64 4.12 13.42 -11.26
CA GLY A 64 4.74 12.11 -11.25
C GLY A 64 5.34 11.74 -9.89
N LEU A 65 6.12 12.63 -9.27
CA LEU A 65 6.69 12.41 -7.94
C LEU A 65 5.61 12.21 -6.87
N PHE A 66 4.53 12.98 -6.90
CA PHE A 66 3.40 12.82 -5.99
C PHE A 66 2.71 11.46 -6.17
N PHE A 67 2.57 10.98 -7.41
CA PHE A 67 2.04 9.65 -7.70
C PHE A 67 2.96 8.52 -7.17
N VAL A 68 4.28 8.65 -7.36
CA VAL A 68 5.25 7.68 -6.80
C VAL A 68 5.18 7.64 -5.28
N PHE A 69 5.10 8.81 -4.63
CA PHE A 69 4.95 8.88 -3.17
C PHE A 69 3.67 8.17 -2.71
N PHE A 70 2.55 8.36 -3.43
CA PHE A 70 1.31 7.63 -3.16
C PHE A 70 1.50 6.11 -3.25
N ILE A 71 2.10 5.59 -4.32
CA ILE A 71 2.35 4.15 -4.49
C ILE A 71 3.25 3.61 -3.36
N ALA A 72 4.35 4.30 -3.05
CA ALA A 72 5.27 3.90 -2.00
C ALA A 72 4.60 3.88 -0.62
N ALA A 73 3.82 4.90 -0.29
CA ALA A 73 3.09 4.97 0.98
C ALA A 73 2.08 3.82 1.12
N MET A 74 1.33 3.51 0.06
CA MET A 74 0.35 2.43 0.09
C MET A 74 1.01 1.05 0.18
N MET A 75 2.11 0.83 -0.54
CA MET A 75 2.89 -0.41 -0.45
C MET A 75 3.52 -0.60 0.92
N LEU A 76 4.15 0.44 1.47
CA LEU A 76 4.74 0.40 2.82
C LEU A 76 3.68 0.20 3.90
N ALA A 77 2.51 0.84 3.77
CA ALA A 77 1.40 0.63 4.70
C ALA A 77 0.92 -0.83 4.67
N ALA A 78 0.74 -1.42 3.48
CA ALA A 78 0.37 -2.83 3.34
C ALA A 78 1.43 -3.76 3.93
N LEU A 79 2.71 -3.52 3.63
CA LEU A 79 3.83 -4.29 4.18
C LEU A 79 3.90 -4.18 5.71
N ASN A 80 3.68 -3.00 6.27
CA ASN A 80 3.69 -2.79 7.72
C ASN A 80 2.53 -3.51 8.41
N ILE A 81 1.34 -3.54 7.80
CA ILE A 81 0.20 -4.31 8.33
C ILE A 81 0.54 -5.81 8.35
N ILE A 82 1.06 -6.33 7.23
CA ILE A 82 1.44 -7.74 7.11
C ILE A 82 2.55 -8.10 8.10
N ALA A 83 3.60 -7.30 8.15
CA ALA A 83 4.71 -7.49 9.09
C ALA A 83 4.24 -7.42 10.54
N GLY A 84 3.32 -6.49 10.86
CA GLY A 84 2.74 -6.37 12.20
C GLY A 84 2.02 -7.65 12.65
N ILE A 85 1.26 -8.29 11.76
CA ILE A 85 0.60 -9.57 12.03
C ILE A 85 1.64 -10.65 12.32
N PHE A 86 2.64 -10.82 11.45
CA PHE A 86 3.68 -11.84 11.65
C PHE A 86 4.50 -11.62 12.92
N VAL A 87 4.81 -10.37 13.27
CA VAL A 87 5.51 -10.05 14.50
C VAL A 87 4.65 -10.37 15.72
N ASN A 88 3.35 -10.08 15.68
CA ASN A 88 2.43 -10.43 16.76
C ASN A 88 2.37 -11.96 16.97
N ASP A 89 2.21 -12.73 15.89
CA ASP A 89 2.18 -14.19 15.94
C ASP A 89 3.49 -14.77 16.50
N ALA A 90 4.64 -14.22 16.09
CA ALA A 90 5.94 -14.64 16.61
C ALA A 90 6.10 -14.34 18.12
N ILE A 91 5.57 -13.20 18.59
CA ILE A 91 5.58 -12.84 20.01
C ILE A 91 4.68 -13.78 20.81
N GLU A 92 3.46 -14.07 20.33
CA GLU A 92 2.52 -14.99 20.98
C GLU A 92 3.11 -16.40 21.12
N MET A 93 3.73 -16.92 20.05
CA MET A 93 4.42 -18.23 20.09
C MET A 93 5.55 -18.25 21.11
N ALA A 94 6.39 -17.21 21.15
CA ALA A 94 7.47 -17.10 22.13
C ALA A 94 6.97 -16.95 23.58
N GLN A 95 5.79 -16.36 23.79
CA GLN A 95 5.14 -16.30 25.10
C GLN A 95 4.63 -17.67 25.53
N MET A 96 3.94 -18.38 24.64
CA MET A 96 3.44 -19.73 24.91
C MET A 96 4.57 -20.71 25.25
N ASP A 97 5.70 -20.66 24.53
CA ASP A 97 6.88 -21.48 24.82
C ASP A 97 7.44 -21.19 26.23
N ARG A 98 7.50 -19.92 26.64
CA ARG A 98 7.93 -19.56 28.01
C ARG A 98 6.96 -20.07 29.07
N ASP A 99 5.66 -19.93 28.85
CA ASP A 99 4.65 -20.37 29.80
C ASP A 99 4.68 -21.89 29.99
N ILE A 100 4.90 -22.65 28.91
CA ILE A 100 5.08 -24.12 28.97
C ILE A 100 6.30 -24.47 29.82
N VAL A 101 7.44 -23.79 29.63
CA VAL A 101 8.65 -24.04 30.42
C VAL A 101 8.44 -23.71 31.89
N LEU A 102 7.81 -22.57 32.21
CA LEU A 102 7.52 -22.17 33.59
C LEU A 102 6.55 -23.14 34.27
N GLN A 103 5.52 -23.63 33.55
CA GLN A 103 4.59 -24.63 34.06
C GLN A 103 5.32 -25.96 34.34
N ALA A 104 6.18 -26.41 33.44
CA ALA A 104 6.98 -27.62 33.63
C ALA A 104 7.89 -27.52 34.87
N GLU A 105 8.54 -26.36 35.07
CA GLU A 105 9.38 -26.11 36.25
C GLU A 105 8.57 -26.07 37.55
N ALA A 106 7.42 -25.38 37.56
CA ALA A 106 6.53 -25.32 38.72
C ALA A 106 6.02 -26.71 39.14
N LEU A 107 5.72 -27.59 38.18
CA LEU A 107 5.34 -28.98 38.44
C LEU A 107 6.48 -29.78 39.07
N ARG A 108 7.72 -29.62 38.56
CA ARG A 108 8.90 -30.28 39.13
C ARG A 108 9.15 -29.85 40.57
N ASN A 109 9.07 -28.53 40.84
CA ASN A 109 9.28 -28.00 42.19
C ASN A 109 8.22 -28.49 43.19
N ARG A 110 6.96 -28.66 42.75
CA ARG A 110 5.90 -29.23 43.60
C ARG A 110 6.13 -30.71 43.90
N ALA A 111 6.66 -31.48 42.95
CA ALA A 111 6.96 -32.89 43.18
C ALA A 111 8.07 -33.07 44.25
N THR A 112 9.12 -32.24 44.21
CA THR A 112 10.21 -32.29 45.20
C THR A 112 9.84 -31.86 46.62
N ILE A 113 8.72 -31.14 46.81
CA ILE A 113 8.29 -30.69 48.15
C ILE A 113 7.43 -31.76 48.85
N ASN A 114 6.84 -32.70 48.09
CA ASN A 114 5.95 -33.74 48.62
C ASN A 114 6.67 -35.07 48.91
N GLU A 115 7.99 -35.12 48.76
CA GLU A 115 8.87 -36.25 49.09
C GLU A 115 9.68 -35.93 50.35
#